data_AF-A0A249SNV6-F1
#
_entry.id   AF-A0A249SNV6-F1
#
_cell.length_a   1.000
_cell.length_b   1.000
_cell.length_c   1.000
_cell.angle_alpha   90.00
_cell.angle_beta   90.00
_cell.angle_gamma   90.00
#
_symmetry.space_group_name_H-M   'P 1'
#
loop_
_entity.id
_entity.type
_entity.pdbx_description
1 polymer ?
#
loop_
_entity_poly.entity_id
_entity_poly.type
_entity_poly.pdbx_seq_one_letter_code
_entity_poly.pdbx_strand_id
1 'polypeptide(L)'
;MMSKINFDKDNYLQFDDYNDLMIQAFGIGCSLCYEPQISFVLKGHPKPIGTLIKQQNKNLTDQEVDKLIQKPIEEWQKFEDINFENQKPTFLCDECWNQMI
;
A
#
# COMPACT_ATOMS: atom_id res chain seq x y z
N MET A 1 0.56 26.05 4.61
CA MET A 1 -0.74 25.65 5.18
C MET A 1 -0.69 24.14 5.30
N MET A 2 -0.50 23.57 6.49
CA MET A 2 -0.60 22.11 6.64
C MET A 2 -2.08 21.78 6.45
N SER A 3 -2.41 21.14 5.34
CA SER A 3 -3.68 20.47 5.11
C SER A 3 -3.98 19.59 6.34
N LYS A 4 -5.19 19.68 6.88
CA LYS A 4 -5.57 18.86 8.03
C LYS A 4 -5.69 17.43 7.56
N ILE A 5 -4.71 16.59 7.90
CA ILE A 5 -4.71 15.17 7.54
C ILE A 5 -6.02 14.54 8.01
N ASN A 6 -6.71 13.86 7.10
CA ASN A 6 -7.94 13.14 7.37
C ASN A 6 -7.58 11.73 7.87
N PHE A 7 -7.44 11.59 9.19
CA PHE A 7 -7.06 10.34 9.83
C PHE A 7 -8.12 9.88 10.82
N ASP A 8 -8.40 8.58 10.76
CA ASP A 8 -9.22 7.85 11.72
C ASP A 8 -8.65 6.44 11.79
N LYS A 9 -8.10 6.08 12.95
CA LYS A 9 -7.43 4.79 13.19
C LYS A 9 -8.31 3.59 12.86
N ASP A 10 -9.63 3.72 13.03
CA ASP A 10 -10.57 2.61 12.80
C ASP A 10 -10.74 2.33 11.30
N ASN A 11 -10.21 3.20 10.42
CA ASN A 11 -10.16 2.99 8.99
C ASN A 11 -8.89 2.30 8.49
N TYR A 12 -8.00 1.86 9.38
CA TYR A 12 -6.75 1.20 9.00
C TYR A 12 -6.71 -0.24 9.49
N LEU A 13 -5.80 -1.01 8.89
CA LEU A 13 -5.48 -2.38 9.27
C LEU A 13 -3.99 -2.64 9.04
N GLN A 14 -3.44 -3.70 9.64
CA GLN A 14 -2.05 -4.09 9.43
C GLN A 14 -1.82 -4.43 7.95
N PHE A 15 -0.78 -3.86 7.38
CA PHE A 15 -0.40 -4.15 6.01
C PHE A 15 0.32 -5.50 5.95
N ASP A 16 -0.20 -6.42 5.14
CA ASP A 16 0.37 -7.76 4.93
C ASP A 16 0.63 -7.95 3.43
N ASP A 17 1.85 -7.62 3.03
CA ASP A 17 2.36 -7.89 1.70
C ASP A 17 3.46 -8.94 1.76
N TYR A 18 3.22 -10.06 1.08
CA TYR A 18 4.14 -11.19 1.14
C TYR A 18 5.53 -10.80 0.58
N ASN A 19 6.56 -11.02 1.40
CA ASN A 19 7.96 -10.67 1.14
C ASN A 19 8.20 -9.17 0.90
N ASP A 20 7.31 -8.29 1.38
CA ASP A 20 7.42 -6.84 1.20
C ASP A 20 7.63 -6.43 -0.27
N LEU A 21 7.06 -7.19 -1.21
CA LEU A 21 7.23 -7.01 -2.63
C LEU A 21 6.83 -5.60 -3.10
N MET A 22 5.76 -5.05 -2.54
CA MET A 22 5.27 -3.71 -2.80
C MET A 22 6.32 -2.63 -2.44
N ILE A 23 7.04 -2.82 -1.34
CA ILE A 23 8.13 -1.94 -0.93
C ILE A 23 9.35 -2.17 -1.84
N GLN A 24 9.77 -3.43 -2.00
CA GLN A 24 11.03 -3.78 -2.67
C GLN A 24 11.01 -3.56 -4.18
N ALA A 25 9.90 -3.90 -4.85
CA ALA A 25 9.79 -3.89 -6.30
C ALA A 25 9.16 -2.59 -6.84
N PHE A 26 8.30 -1.93 -6.06
CA PHE A 26 7.57 -0.74 -6.50
C PHE A 26 7.93 0.53 -5.72
N GLY A 27 8.83 0.43 -4.73
CA GLY A 27 9.31 1.59 -3.98
C GLY A 27 8.25 2.27 -3.13
N ILE A 28 7.21 1.54 -2.72
CA ILE A 28 6.13 2.10 -1.91
C ILE A 28 6.65 2.33 -0.48
N GLY A 29 6.33 3.49 0.08
CA GLY A 29 6.70 3.88 1.44
C GLY A 29 5.54 4.55 2.16
N CYS A 30 5.80 5.02 3.38
CA CYS A 30 4.80 5.76 4.16
C CYS A 30 4.34 7.01 3.41
N SER A 31 3.02 7.23 3.31
CA SER A 31 2.44 8.38 2.61
C SER A 31 2.73 9.74 3.27
N LEU A 32 3.28 9.76 4.48
CA LEU A 32 3.55 10.99 5.23
C LEU A 32 5.04 11.34 5.29
N CYS A 33 5.90 10.36 5.59
CA CYS A 33 7.35 10.59 5.74
C CYS A 33 8.20 9.97 4.63
N TYR A 34 7.59 9.19 3.73
CA TYR A 34 8.26 8.48 2.63
C TYR A 34 9.29 7.44 3.06
N GLU A 35 9.36 7.10 4.36
CA GLU A 35 10.19 6.00 4.84
C GLU A 35 9.77 4.68 4.15
N PRO A 36 10.73 3.83 3.73
CA PRO A 36 10.47 2.56 3.05
C PRO A 36 10.05 1.47 4.05
N GLN A 37 9.10 1.81 4.92
CA GLN A 37 8.49 0.93 5.91
C GLN A 37 6.99 1.21 5.92
N ILE A 38 6.19 0.15 5.90
CA ILE A 38 4.74 0.22 5.96
C ILE A 38 4.25 -0.80 6.98
N SER A 39 3.53 -0.34 8.00
CA SER A 39 2.94 -1.19 9.02
C SER A 39 1.42 -1.21 8.91
N PHE A 40 0.81 -0.13 8.40
CA PHE A 40 -0.64 0.00 8.26
C PHE A 40 -1.03 0.50 6.87
N VAL A 41 -2.21 0.05 6.44
CA VAL A 41 -2.84 0.45 5.18
C VAL A 41 -4.30 0.81 5.42
N LEU A 42 -4.81 1.73 4.60
CA LEU A 42 -6.19 2.13 4.62
C LEU A 42 -7.15 1.01 4.19
N LYS A 43 -8.23 0.78 4.94
CA LYS A 43 -9.32 -0.15 4.59
C LYS A 43 -9.88 0.15 3.20
N GLY A 44 -10.26 -0.91 2.49
CA GLY A 44 -10.74 -0.82 1.11
C GLY A 44 -9.62 -0.82 0.07
N HIS A 45 -8.36 -1.01 0.51
CA HIS A 45 -7.22 -1.13 -0.39
C HIS A 45 -7.35 -2.35 -1.33
N PRO A 46 -6.76 -2.28 -2.54
CA PRO A 46 -6.63 -3.43 -3.42
C PRO A 46 -5.78 -4.53 -2.79
N LYS A 47 -5.81 -5.74 -3.36
CA LYS A 47 -5.01 -6.84 -2.82
C LYS A 47 -3.51 -6.51 -2.93
N PRO A 48 -2.70 -6.72 -1.87
CA PRO A 48 -1.26 -6.56 -1.96
C PRO A 48 -0.64 -7.48 -3.01
N ILE A 49 0.31 -6.97 -3.78
CA ILE A 49 0.84 -7.65 -4.98
C ILE A 49 1.58 -8.93 -4.59
N GLY A 50 2.41 -8.89 -3.54
CA GLY A 50 3.12 -10.07 -3.05
C GLY A 50 2.14 -11.18 -2.64
N THR A 51 1.07 -10.81 -1.96
CA THR A 51 0.00 -11.75 -1.57
C THR A 51 -0.73 -12.34 -2.78
N LEU A 52 -0.98 -11.53 -3.82
CA LEU A 52 -1.60 -11.97 -5.06
C LEU A 52 -0.72 -12.97 -5.83
N ILE A 53 0.60 -12.74 -5.87
CA ILE A 53 1.58 -13.66 -6.48
C ILE A 53 1.66 -14.97 -5.69
N LYS A 54 1.79 -14.89 -4.35
CA LYS A 54 1.86 -16.08 -3.47
C LYS A 54 0.70 -17.04 -3.69
N GLN A 55 -0.49 -16.50 -3.95
CA GLN A 55 -1.71 -17.29 -4.15
C GLN A 55 -1.77 -18.05 -5.47
N GLN A 56 -0.93 -17.72 -6.45
CA GLN A 56 -0.91 -18.46 -7.72
C GLN A 56 -0.39 -19.90 -7.55
N ASN A 57 0.33 -20.18 -6.45
CA ASN A 57 0.85 -21.50 -6.06
C ASN A 57 1.52 -22.27 -7.21
N LYS A 58 2.21 -21.53 -8.10
CA LYS A 58 2.95 -22.04 -9.26
C LYS A 58 4.14 -21.12 -9.55
N ASN A 59 5.17 -21.67 -10.18
CA ASN A 59 6.28 -20.87 -10.67
C ASN A 59 5.81 -20.09 -11.91
N LEU A 60 5.72 -18.77 -11.76
CA LEU A 60 5.38 -17.85 -12.84
C LEU A 60 6.67 -17.41 -13.54
N THR A 61 6.60 -17.25 -14.85
CA THR A 61 7.60 -16.48 -15.60
C THR A 61 7.41 -14.98 -15.39
N ASP A 62 8.44 -14.17 -15.63
CA ASP A 62 8.36 -12.71 -15.52
C ASP A 62 7.19 -12.13 -16.35
N GLN A 63 6.99 -12.64 -17.57
CA GLN A 63 5.88 -12.19 -18.44
C GLN A 63 4.50 -12.53 -17.88
N GLU A 64 4.36 -13.64 -17.15
CA GLU A 64 3.11 -14.01 -16.50
C GLU A 64 2.89 -13.16 -15.24
N VAL A 65 3.96 -12.85 -14.51
CA VAL A 65 3.92 -11.91 -13.38
C VAL A 65 3.46 -10.54 -13.87
N ASP A 66 4.09 -9.98 -14.91
CA ASP A 66 3.75 -8.66 -15.46
C ASP A 66 2.26 -8.56 -15.83
N LYS A 67 1.75 -9.56 -16.56
CA LYS A 67 0.32 -9.61 -16.94
C LYS A 67 -0.60 -9.74 -15.73
N LEU A 68 -0.18 -10.50 -14.72
CA LEU A 68 -0.94 -10.75 -13.51
C LEU A 68 -1.06 -9.48 -12.65
N ILE A 69 0.01 -8.68 -12.57
CA ILE A 69 0.09 -7.51 -11.69
C ILE A 69 -0.30 -6.20 -12.36
N GLN A 70 -0.38 -6.14 -13.69
CA GLN A 70 -0.69 -4.91 -14.43
C GLN A 70 -1.96 -4.22 -13.91
N LYS A 71 -3.09 -4.94 -13.89
CA LYS A 71 -4.36 -4.39 -13.41
C LYS A 71 -4.32 -4.07 -11.89
N PRO A 72 -3.80 -4.95 -11.01
CA PRO A 72 -3.58 -4.61 -9.61
C PRO A 72 -2.77 -3.32 -9.38
N ILE A 73 -1.73 -3.06 -10.17
CA ILE A 73 -0.95 -1.81 -10.08
C ILE A 73 -1.82 -0.60 -10.42
N GLU A 74 -2.61 -0.66 -11.49
CA GLU A 74 -3.54 0.41 -11.86
C GLU A 74 -4.58 0.67 -10.76
N GLU A 75 -5.09 -0.39 -10.12
CA GLU A 75 -6.02 -0.29 -8.99
C GLU A 75 -5.36 0.36 -7.77
N TRP A 76 -4.11 0.00 -7.47
CA TRP A 76 -3.32 0.62 -6.39
C TRP A 76 -3.04 2.10 -6.65
N GLN A 77 -2.62 2.46 -7.87
CA GLN A 77 -2.37 3.85 -8.23
C GLN A 77 -3.63 4.70 -8.05
N LYS A 78 -4.76 4.23 -8.58
CA LYS A 78 -6.04 4.93 -8.45
C LYS A 78 -6.47 5.07 -6.99
N PHE A 79 -6.26 4.05 -6.17
CA PHE A 79 -6.58 4.10 -4.75
C PHE A 79 -5.73 5.16 -4.03
N GLU A 80 -4.43 5.21 -4.33
CA GLU A 80 -3.50 6.18 -3.76
C GLU A 80 -3.84 7.61 -4.18
N ASP A 81 -4.09 7.84 -5.48
CA ASP A 81 -4.48 9.15 -6.02
C ASP A 81 -5.73 9.70 -5.33
N ILE A 82 -6.79 8.89 -5.20
CA ILE A 82 -8.03 9.29 -4.52
C ILE A 82 -7.75 9.66 -3.06
N ASN A 83 -6.97 8.85 -2.36
CA ASN A 83 -6.68 9.08 -0.95
C ASN A 83 -5.81 10.34 -0.76
N PHE A 84 -4.84 10.57 -1.64
CA PHE A 84 -4.01 11.77 -1.66
C PHE A 84 -4.86 13.03 -1.84
N GLU A 85 -5.78 13.05 -2.81
CA GLU A 85 -6.74 14.15 -3.02
C GLU A 85 -7.60 14.43 -1.78
N ASN A 86 -7.94 13.38 -1.03
CA ASN A 86 -8.75 13.46 0.20
C ASN A 86 -7.90 13.68 1.47
N GLN A 87 -6.60 13.94 1.33
CA GLN A 87 -5.65 14.15 2.45
C GLN A 87 -5.64 12.97 3.44
N LYS A 88 -5.89 11.77 2.94
CA LYS A 88 -5.98 10.53 3.70
C LYS A 88 -4.74 9.69 3.38
N PRO A 89 -3.84 9.42 4.35
CA PRO A 89 -2.64 8.65 4.05
C PRO A 89 -3.03 7.21 3.73
N THR A 90 -2.56 6.69 2.60
CA THR A 90 -2.83 5.31 2.16
C THR A 90 -2.03 4.32 3.00
N PHE A 91 -0.74 4.62 3.20
CA PHE A 91 0.23 3.77 3.90
C PHE A 91 0.85 4.53 5.07
N LEU A 92 1.01 3.86 6.21
CA LEU A 92 1.61 4.43 7.42
C LEU A 92 2.68 3.50 7.98
N CYS A 93 3.84 4.06 8.32
CA CYS A 93 4.82 3.39 9.17
C CYS A 93 4.40 3.49 10.64
N ASP A 94 5.04 2.73 11.53
CA ASP A 94 4.75 2.75 12.96
C ASP A 94 4.94 4.13 13.59
N GLU A 95 5.97 4.88 13.17
CA GLU A 95 6.24 6.21 13.71
C GLU A 95 5.10 7.18 13.38
N CYS A 96 4.72 7.29 12.12
CA CYS A 96 3.62 8.15 11.70
C CYS A 96 2.28 7.70 12.28
N TRP A 97 2.05 6.40 12.42
CA TRP A 97 0.87 5.89 13.11
C TRP A 97 0.81 6.39 14.56
N ASN A 98 1.90 6.22 15.30
CA ASN A 98 1.98 6.58 16.71
C ASN A 98 1.88 8.09 16.97
N GLN A 99 2.31 8.93 16.02
CA GLN A 99 2.15 10.39 16.11
C GLN A 99 0.70 10.86 15.91
N MET A 100 -0.17 10.01 15.37
CA MET A 100 -1.54 10.36 14.97
C MET A 100 -2.63 9.83 15.93
N ILE A 101 -2.26 9.01 16.93
CA ILE A 101 -3.17 8.38 17.89
C ILE A 101 -3.08 8.97 19.29
#